data_AF-A5GLS6-F1
#
_entry.id   AF-A5GLS6-F1
#
_cell.length_a   1.000
_cell.length_b   1.000
_cell.length_c   1.000
_cell.angle_alpha   90.00
_cell.angle_beta   90.00
_cell.angle_gamma   90.00
#
_symmetry.space_group_name_H-M   'P 1'
#
loop_
_entity.id
_entity.type
_entity.pdbx_description
1 polymer ?
#
loop_
_entity_poly.entity_id
_entity_poly.type
_entity_poly.pdbx_seq_one_letter_code
_entity_poly.pdbx_strand_id
1 'polypeptide(L)'
;MTLMQATLEQALLAPCMEAVIAVTERYQFLEDHQGARVFTAYREIDHVIQLGFSEDLGGQTLDLENRGFQLLEAREGTRREHRLLMLTLKEIGYAPHYNPEFFQASKGLLRHLRNLGWPLGELAQLLKSQRTH
;
A
#
# COMPACT_ATOMS: atom_id res chain seq x y z
N MET A 1 12.48 6.52 -41.42
CA MET A 1 12.53 6.70 -39.95
C MET A 1 13.73 7.56 -39.62
N THR A 2 13.55 8.62 -38.84
CA THR A 2 14.63 9.53 -38.43
C THR A 2 15.43 8.90 -37.29
N LEU A 3 16.75 9.11 -37.27
CA LEU A 3 17.67 8.59 -36.24
C LEU A 3 17.20 8.86 -34.80
N MET A 4 16.53 9.99 -34.59
CA MET A 4 15.98 10.40 -33.29
C MET A 4 14.85 9.48 -32.79
N GLN A 5 14.04 8.92 -33.71
CA GLN A 5 12.98 7.98 -33.36
C GLN A 5 13.57 6.64 -32.91
N ALA A 6 14.59 6.14 -33.62
CA ALA A 6 15.26 4.89 -33.26
C ALA A 6 15.98 4.97 -31.89
N THR A 7 16.58 6.11 -31.56
CA THR A 7 17.18 6.32 -30.23
C THR A 7 16.15 6.37 -29.11
N LEU A 8 14.96 6.95 -29.38
CA LEU A 8 13.88 6.98 -28.40
C LEU A 8 13.31 5.58 -28.15
N GLU A 9 13.05 4.82 -29.21
CA GLU A 9 12.59 3.43 -29.12
C GLU A 9 13.58 2.58 -28.31
N GLN A 10 14.89 2.71 -28.60
CA GLN A 10 15.94 2.00 -27.86
C GLN A 10 15.99 2.39 -26.38
N ALA A 11 15.80 3.68 -26.05
CA ALA A 11 15.80 4.16 -24.67
C ALA A 11 14.58 3.68 -23.87
N LEU A 12 13.44 3.46 -24.54
CA LEU A 12 12.21 2.95 -23.91
C LEU A 12 12.24 1.44 -23.66
N LEU A 13 13.05 0.68 -24.40
CA LEU A 13 13.13 -0.77 -24.24
C LEU A 13 13.48 -1.19 -22.81
N ALA A 14 14.51 -0.60 -22.21
CA ALA A 14 14.94 -0.93 -20.85
C ALA A 14 13.83 -0.71 -19.80
N PRO A 15 13.22 0.50 -19.65
CA PRO A 15 12.17 0.72 -18.67
C PRO A 15 10.89 -0.10 -18.96
N CYS A 16 10.56 -0.34 -20.23
CA CYS A 16 9.44 -1.23 -20.57
C CYS A 16 9.72 -2.67 -20.14
N MET A 17 10.93 -3.19 -20.38
CA MET A 17 11.31 -4.53 -19.95
C MET A 17 11.31 -4.65 -18.43
N GLU A 18 11.83 -3.67 -17.70
CA GLU A 18 11.77 -3.64 -16.23
C GLU A 18 10.34 -3.69 -15.70
N ALA A 19 9.42 -2.94 -16.33
CA ALA A 19 8.01 -2.97 -15.97
C ALA A 19 7.39 -4.35 -16.22
N VAL A 20 7.66 -4.97 -17.37
CA VAL A 20 7.19 -6.32 -17.69
C VAL A 20 7.72 -7.34 -16.68
N ILE A 21 9.02 -7.29 -16.38
CA ILE A 21 9.67 -8.16 -15.38
C ILE A 21 8.99 -8.00 -14.02
N ALA A 22 8.80 -6.77 -13.54
CA ALA A 22 8.16 -6.50 -12.25
C ALA A 22 6.72 -7.03 -12.18
N VAL A 23 5.97 -6.95 -13.28
CA VAL A 23 4.62 -7.52 -13.37
C VAL A 23 4.66 -9.05 -13.34
N THR A 24 5.56 -9.68 -14.12
CA THR A 24 5.67 -11.14 -14.14
C THR A 24 6.13 -11.71 -12.80
N GLU A 25 7.09 -11.08 -12.13
CA GLU A 25 7.58 -11.47 -10.80
C GLU A 25 6.47 -11.36 -9.76
N ARG A 26 5.62 -10.32 -9.86
CA ARG A 26 4.45 -10.18 -8.98
C ARG A 26 3.51 -11.37 -9.11
N TYR A 27 3.16 -11.78 -10.33
CA TYR A 27 2.24 -12.89 -10.54
C TYR A 27 2.82 -14.21 -10.03
N GLN A 28 4.07 -14.51 -10.37
CA GLN A 28 4.78 -15.70 -9.88
C GLN A 28 4.82 -15.74 -8.35
N PHE A 29 5.16 -14.61 -7.70
CA PHE A 29 5.16 -14.54 -6.24
C PHE A 29 3.78 -14.84 -5.65
N LEU A 30 2.70 -14.29 -6.22
CA LEU A 30 1.35 -14.48 -5.69
C LEU A 30 0.80 -15.90 -5.95
N GLU A 31 1.22 -16.56 -7.03
CA GLU A 31 0.93 -17.97 -7.29
C GLU A 31 1.52 -18.87 -6.19
N ASP A 32 2.77 -18.59 -5.80
CA ASP A 32 3.48 -19.33 -4.74
C ASP A 32 3.01 -18.94 -3.33
N HIS A 33 2.45 -17.73 -3.16
CA HIS A 33 2.07 -17.16 -1.85
C HIS A 33 0.61 -16.67 -1.86
N GLN A 34 -0.33 -17.60 -2.01
CA GLN A 34 -1.76 -17.29 -2.14
C GLN A 34 -2.37 -16.51 -0.95
N GLY A 35 -1.75 -16.59 0.24
CA GLY A 35 -2.13 -15.84 1.44
C GLY A 35 -1.55 -14.43 1.53
N ALA A 36 -0.65 -14.05 0.63
CA ALA A 36 0.04 -12.77 0.68
C ALA A 36 -0.90 -11.60 0.43
N ARG A 37 -0.98 -10.69 1.40
CA ARG A 37 -1.87 -9.54 1.39
C ARG A 37 -1.13 -8.28 1.81
N VAL A 38 -1.43 -7.19 1.12
CA VAL A 38 -1.26 -5.85 1.67
C VAL A 38 -2.57 -5.42 2.31
N PHE A 39 -2.49 -4.66 3.41
CA PHE A 39 -3.69 -4.31 4.17
C PHE A 39 -3.61 -2.92 4.80
N THR A 40 -4.80 -2.45 5.20
CA THR A 40 -4.98 -1.27 6.04
C THR A 40 -5.76 -1.68 7.28
N ALA A 41 -5.17 -1.41 8.44
CA ALA A 41 -5.86 -1.52 9.73
C ALA A 41 -5.93 -0.16 10.39
N TYR A 42 -6.98 0.09 11.16
CA TYR A 42 -7.24 1.38 11.79
C TYR A 42 -7.57 1.20 13.25
N ARG A 43 -7.03 2.09 14.08
CA ARG A 43 -7.32 2.16 15.50
C ARG A 43 -7.98 3.49 15.82
N GLU A 44 -9.17 3.41 16.39
CA GLU A 44 -10.01 4.59 16.61
C GLU A 44 -9.52 5.47 17.76
N ILE A 45 -9.02 4.88 18.84
CA ILE A 45 -8.69 5.61 20.09
C ILE A 45 -7.66 6.73 19.88
N ASP A 46 -6.74 6.57 18.93
CA ASP A 46 -5.69 7.54 18.59
C ASP A 46 -5.66 7.91 17.10
N HIS A 47 -6.65 7.44 16.34
CA HIS A 47 -6.76 7.65 14.89
C HIS A 47 -5.49 7.24 14.12
N VAL A 48 -4.87 6.13 14.50
CA VAL A 48 -3.69 5.59 13.83
C VAL A 48 -4.10 4.56 12.78
N ILE A 49 -3.46 4.64 11.61
CA ILE A 49 -3.58 3.66 10.54
C ILE A 49 -2.30 2.85 10.48
N GLN A 50 -2.41 1.52 10.44
CA GLN A 50 -1.34 0.62 10.05
C GLN A 50 -1.47 0.25 8.57
N LEU A 51 -0.39 0.44 7.82
CA LEU A 51 -0.24 0.02 6.43
C LEU A 51 0.74 -1.14 6.38
N GLY A 52 0.24 -2.35 6.16
CA GLY A 52 1.00 -3.56 6.40
C GLY A 52 1.04 -4.53 5.22
N PHE A 53 1.90 -5.54 5.38
CA PHE A 53 1.98 -6.73 4.54
C PHE A 53 2.01 -7.97 5.43
N SER A 54 1.27 -9.01 5.05
CA SER A 54 1.33 -10.33 5.68
C SER A 54 1.31 -11.43 4.62
N GLU A 55 2.07 -12.49 4.84
CA GLU A 55 1.98 -13.73 4.05
C GLU A 55 0.82 -14.62 4.53
N ASP A 56 0.36 -14.42 5.76
CA ASP A 56 -0.84 -15.02 6.35
C ASP A 56 -1.58 -13.97 7.18
N LEU A 57 -2.56 -13.30 6.56
CA LEU A 57 -3.36 -12.28 7.26
C LEU A 57 -4.33 -12.91 8.26
N GLY A 58 -4.73 -14.17 8.07
CA GLY A 58 -5.65 -14.87 8.96
C GLY A 58 -5.07 -15.00 10.36
N GLY A 59 -3.81 -15.42 10.47
CA GLY A 59 -3.10 -15.48 11.75
C GLY A 59 -2.83 -14.12 12.39
N GLN A 60 -2.65 -13.07 11.58
CA GLN A 60 -2.28 -11.72 12.07
C GLN A 60 -3.49 -10.88 12.52
N THR A 61 -4.71 -11.25 12.14
CA THR A 61 -5.92 -10.47 12.45
C THR A 61 -6.18 -10.40 13.96
N LEU A 62 -5.99 -11.51 14.68
CA LEU A 62 -6.19 -11.54 16.14
C LEU A 62 -5.20 -10.62 16.86
N ASP A 63 -3.95 -10.55 16.40
CA ASP A 63 -2.92 -9.66 16.97
C ASP A 63 -3.25 -8.18 16.73
N LEU A 64 -3.85 -7.84 15.59
CA LEU A 64 -4.34 -6.50 15.30
C LEU A 64 -5.47 -6.13 16.27
N GLU A 65 -6.47 -7.00 16.40
CA GLU A 65 -7.62 -6.79 17.29
C GLU A 65 -7.20 -6.64 18.75
N ASN A 66 -6.29 -7.48 19.24
CA ASN A 66 -5.72 -7.39 20.58
C ASN A 66 -5.02 -6.05 20.86
N ARG A 67 -4.53 -5.37 19.81
CA ARG A 67 -3.88 -4.06 19.88
C ARG A 67 -4.84 -2.88 19.61
N GLY A 68 -6.14 -3.19 19.48
CA GLY A 68 -7.21 -2.23 19.21
C GLY A 68 -7.32 -1.81 17.74
N PHE A 69 -6.68 -2.52 16.82
CA PHE A 69 -6.80 -2.28 15.39
C PHE A 69 -7.94 -3.09 14.79
N GLN A 70 -8.78 -2.43 14.00
CA GLN A 70 -9.73 -3.06 13.11
C GLN A 70 -9.13 -3.17 11.72
N LEU A 71 -9.10 -4.37 11.14
CA LEU A 71 -8.77 -4.56 9.73
C LEU A 71 -9.88 -3.93 8.87
N LEU A 72 -9.52 -2.96 8.01
CA LEU A 72 -10.50 -2.26 7.18
C LEU A 72 -10.60 -2.85 5.78
N GLU A 73 -9.45 -3.13 5.15
CA GLU A 73 -9.41 -3.76 3.84
C GLU A 73 -8.05 -4.43 3.63
N ALA A 74 -8.06 -5.49 2.84
CA ALA A 74 -6.87 -6.17 2.37
C ALA A 74 -7.05 -6.57 0.91
N ARG A 75 -5.95 -6.64 0.16
CA ARG A 75 -5.93 -7.18 -1.21
C ARG A 75 -4.66 -7.99 -1.43
N GLU A 76 -4.66 -8.82 -2.46
CA GLU A 76 -3.46 -9.51 -2.91
C GLU A 76 -2.35 -8.51 -3.18
N GLY A 77 -1.19 -8.78 -2.59
CA GLY A 77 -0.05 -7.91 -2.75
C GLY A 77 1.24 -8.50 -2.20
N THR A 78 2.33 -7.85 -2.54
CA THR A 78 3.68 -8.34 -2.26
C THR A 78 4.39 -7.44 -1.26
N ARG A 79 5.42 -8.00 -0.61
CA ARG A 79 6.32 -7.21 0.26
C ARG A 79 6.98 -6.05 -0.48
N ARG A 80 7.19 -6.19 -1.80
CA ARG A 80 7.75 -5.13 -2.65
C ARG A 80 6.79 -3.95 -2.78
N GLU A 81 5.49 -4.18 -2.98
CA GLU A 81 4.49 -3.10 -3.02
C GLU A 81 4.42 -2.35 -1.69
N HIS A 82 4.40 -3.07 -0.57
CA HIS A 82 4.42 -2.45 0.76
C HIS A 82 5.67 -1.57 0.94
N ARG A 83 6.85 -2.09 0.61
CA ARG A 83 8.11 -1.33 0.67
C ARG A 83 8.07 -0.08 -0.21
N LEU A 84 7.58 -0.20 -1.45
CA LEU A 84 7.42 0.93 -2.36
C LEU A 84 6.46 1.99 -1.81
N LEU A 85 5.38 1.57 -1.15
CA LEU A 85 4.49 2.50 -0.47
C LEU A 85 5.20 3.26 0.64
N MET A 86 5.92 2.55 1.51
CA MET A 86 6.64 3.18 2.64
C MET A 86 7.68 4.20 2.16
N LEU A 87 8.41 3.88 1.09
CA LEU A 87 9.36 4.79 0.46
C LEU A 87 8.65 6.02 -0.12
N THR A 88 7.60 5.80 -0.91
CA THR A 88 6.80 6.88 -1.52
C THR A 88 6.25 7.83 -0.45
N LEU A 89 5.66 7.29 0.63
CA LEU A 89 5.10 8.09 1.72
C LEU A 89 6.18 8.93 2.41
N LYS A 90 7.36 8.36 2.64
CA LYS A 90 8.51 9.08 3.19
C LYS A 90 8.96 10.21 2.27
N GLU A 91 9.05 9.96 0.96
CA GLU A 91 9.49 10.94 -0.04
C GLU A 91 8.52 12.12 -0.18
N ILE A 92 7.22 11.87 -0.06
CA ILE A 92 6.19 12.94 -0.10
C ILE A 92 5.92 13.58 1.28
N GLY A 93 6.72 13.25 2.30
CA GLY A 93 6.74 13.96 3.58
C GLY A 93 5.85 13.39 4.70
N TYR A 94 5.29 12.18 4.56
CA TYR A 94 4.61 11.51 5.66
C TYR A 94 5.63 10.83 6.58
N ALA A 95 5.70 11.30 7.83
CA ALA A 95 6.48 10.66 8.88
C ALA A 95 5.65 9.55 9.56
N PRO A 96 6.26 8.40 9.91
CA PRO A 96 5.61 7.40 10.73
C PRO A 96 5.37 7.94 12.16
N HIS A 97 4.30 7.48 12.80
CA HIS A 97 3.91 7.93 14.14
C HIS A 97 4.78 7.34 15.25
N TYR A 98 5.00 6.01 15.21
CA TYR A 98 5.91 5.31 16.14
C TYR A 98 6.75 4.24 15.46
N ASN A 99 6.19 3.51 14.51
CA ASN A 99 6.87 2.50 13.70
C ASN A 99 6.66 2.80 12.21
N PRO A 100 7.53 2.30 11.29
CA PRO A 100 7.49 2.65 9.87
C PRO A 100 6.16 2.44 9.16
N GLU A 101 5.31 1.55 9.68
CA GLU A 101 4.01 1.18 9.10
C GLU A 101 2.82 1.96 9.66
N PHE A 102 3.04 2.81 10.67
CA PHE A 102 1.95 3.45 11.42
C PHE A 102 1.92 4.95 11.15
N PHE A 103 0.75 5.46 10.79
CA PHE A 103 0.58 6.85 10.37
C PHE A 103 -0.66 7.46 11.01
N GLN A 104 -0.59 8.77 11.31
CA GLN A 104 -1.76 9.51 11.74
C GLN A 104 -2.78 9.60 10.59
N ALA A 105 -4.04 9.23 10.86
CA ALA A 105 -5.11 9.36 9.88
C ALA A 105 -5.31 10.83 9.50
N SER A 106 -5.23 11.13 8.20
CA SER A 106 -5.52 12.46 7.67
C SER A 106 -6.14 12.37 6.28
N LYS A 107 -6.94 13.38 5.92
CA LYS A 107 -7.55 13.46 4.57
C LYS A 107 -6.51 13.51 3.46
N GLY A 108 -5.35 14.12 3.72
CA GLY A 108 -4.23 14.16 2.79
C GLY A 108 -3.69 12.75 2.55
N LEU A 109 -3.34 12.05 3.63
CA LEU A 109 -2.81 10.69 3.55
C LEU A 109 -3.78 9.75 2.82
N LEU A 110 -5.07 9.76 3.19
CA LEU A 110 -6.06 8.91 2.52
C LEU A 110 -6.21 9.20 1.02
N ARG A 111 -6.01 10.45 0.60
CA ARG A 111 -6.04 10.83 -0.81
C ARG A 111 -4.85 10.25 -1.55
N HIS A 112 -3.65 10.37 -0.98
CA HIS A 112 -2.45 9.78 -1.59
C HIS A 112 -2.54 8.26 -1.66
N LEU A 113 -2.94 7.59 -0.57
CA LEU A 113 -3.12 6.14 -0.56
C LEU A 113 -4.11 5.65 -1.62
N ARG A 114 -5.22 6.38 -1.82
CA ARG A 114 -6.20 6.08 -2.86
C ARG A 114 -5.61 6.24 -4.26
N ASN A 115 -4.87 7.32 -4.51
CA ASN A 115 -4.22 7.57 -5.79
C ASN A 115 -3.16 6.50 -6.11
N LEU A 116 -2.54 5.91 -5.08
CA LEU A 116 -1.58 4.82 -5.19
C LEU A 116 -2.24 3.43 -5.29
N GLY A 117 -3.57 3.34 -5.29
CA GLY A 117 -4.29 2.06 -5.37
C GLY A 117 -4.09 1.16 -4.13
N TRP A 118 -3.85 1.77 -2.97
CA TRP A 118 -3.75 1.05 -1.70
C TRP A 118 -5.14 0.64 -1.19
N PRO A 119 -5.33 -0.56 -0.59
CA PRO A 119 -6.62 -0.96 -0.02
C PRO A 119 -6.94 -0.07 1.18
N LEU A 120 -8.08 0.61 1.17
CA LEU A 120 -8.50 1.54 2.24
C LEU A 120 -9.88 1.21 2.81
N GLY A 121 -10.67 0.41 2.11
CA GLY A 121 -12.04 0.06 2.46
C GLY A 121 -12.88 1.30 2.74
N GLU A 122 -13.62 1.24 3.84
CA GLU A 122 -14.54 2.30 4.26
C GLU A 122 -13.87 3.40 5.10
N LEU A 123 -12.54 3.42 5.21
CA LEU A 123 -11.80 4.40 6.02
C LEU A 123 -12.15 5.86 5.65
N ALA A 124 -12.39 6.11 4.36
CA ALA A 124 -12.79 7.43 3.88
C ALA A 124 -14.21 7.86 4.33
N GLN A 125 -15.07 6.91 4.68
CA GLN A 125 -16.40 7.15 5.23
C GLN A 125 -16.32 7.39 6.75
N LEU A 126 -15.51 6.60 7.46
CA LEU A 126 -15.26 6.74 8.90
C LEU A 126 -14.72 8.13 9.27
N LEU A 127 -13.80 8.70 8.48
CA LEU A 127 -13.31 10.06 8.73
C LEU A 127 -14.32 11.18 8.35
N LYS A 128 -15.40 10.85 7.64
CA LYS A 128 -16.46 11.83 7.29
C LYS A 128 -17.53 11.89 8.37
N SER A 129 -17.93 10.75 8.95
CA SER A 129 -18.92 10.67 10.04
C SER A 129 -18.46 11.30 11.35
N GLN A 130 -17.14 11.47 11.54
CA GLN A 130 -16.56 12.14 12.71
C GLN A 130 -16.75 13.67 12.75
N ARG A 131 -17.35 14.30 11.75
CA ARG A 131 -17.66 15.75 11.77
C ARG A 131 -19.06 16.10 12.29
N THR A 132 -19.86 15.10 12.66
CA THR A 132 -21.27 15.28 13.07
C THR A 132 -21.53 15.07 14.57
N HIS A 133 -20.49 14.99 15.40
CA HIS A 133 -20.61 14.98 16.86
C HIS A 133 -19.74 16.07 17.49
#